data_AF-A0A9D5HEQ4-F1
#
_entry.id   AF-A0A9D5HEQ4-F1
#
_cell.length_a   1.000
_cell.length_b   1.000
_cell.length_c   1.000
_cell.angle_alpha   90.00
_cell.angle_beta   90.00
_cell.angle_gamma   90.00
#
_symmetry.space_group_name_H-M   'P 1'
#
loop_
_entity.id
_entity.type
_entity.pdbx_description
1 polymer ?
#
loop_
_entity_poly.entity_id
_entity_poly.type
_entity_poly.pdbx_seq_one_letter_code
_entity_poly.pdbx_strand_id
1 'polypeptide(L)'
;MHYANCSTYNADFDGDEMNVHLPQDEVSRAEAFSIVDANKQYIVPTSGDPIRGLIQDPIISAVLLTKKETFLTRDEYNQLLYSCCVSSVAPSSQVSKFGCSFSLPKSLAGQQQIRRTLLLFYQQRTAAWQKER
;
A
#
# COMPACT_ATOMS: atom_id res chain seq x y z
N MET A 1 -14.07 -9.21 -2.43
CA MET A 1 -13.38 -8.75 -1.20
C MET A 1 -11.88 -8.80 -1.43
N HIS A 2 -11.06 -7.87 -0.93
CA HIS A 2 -9.59 -7.95 -1.04
C HIS A 2 -9.01 -8.88 0.05
N TYR A 3 -7.97 -9.66 -0.27
CA TYR A 3 -7.36 -10.65 0.64
C TYR A 3 -6.94 -10.10 2.01
N ALA A 4 -6.59 -8.80 2.08
CA ALA A 4 -6.26 -8.14 3.34
C ALA A 4 -7.41 -8.05 4.36
N ASN A 5 -8.65 -8.39 3.95
CA ASN A 5 -9.83 -8.41 4.81
C ASN A 5 -10.23 -9.84 5.21
N CYS A 6 -9.59 -10.89 4.67
CA CYS A 6 -9.94 -12.28 4.98
C CYS A 6 -9.79 -12.56 6.48
N SER A 7 -8.69 -12.11 7.09
CA SER A 7 -8.45 -12.22 8.53
C SER A 7 -9.49 -11.50 9.38
N THR A 8 -9.98 -10.33 8.93
CA THR A 8 -10.99 -9.56 9.68
C THR A 8 -12.35 -10.24 9.74
N TYR A 9 -12.72 -10.96 8.68
CA TYR A 9 -14.01 -11.67 8.59
C TYR A 9 -13.89 -13.16 8.89
N ASN A 10 -12.66 -13.64 9.15
CA ASN A 10 -12.34 -15.06 9.25
C ASN A 10 -12.88 -15.87 8.06
N ALA A 11 -12.63 -15.35 6.84
CA ALA A 11 -13.12 -15.92 5.59
C ALA A 11 -11.97 -16.53 4.76
N ASP A 12 -12.20 -17.66 4.09
CA ASP A 12 -11.14 -18.42 3.39
C ASP A 12 -11.43 -18.77 1.91
N PHE A 13 -12.51 -18.22 1.32
CA PHE A 13 -12.90 -18.38 -0.09
C PHE A 13 -13.14 -19.85 -0.54
N ASP A 14 -13.65 -20.70 0.34
CA ASP A 14 -14.05 -22.07 0.00
C ASP A 14 -15.56 -22.23 -0.28
N GLY A 15 -16.34 -21.16 -0.08
CA GLY A 15 -17.81 -21.17 -0.18
C GLY A 15 -18.53 -20.24 0.79
N ASP A 16 -17.81 -19.52 1.65
CA ASP A 16 -18.39 -18.55 2.59
C ASP A 16 -19.36 -17.54 1.96
N GLU A 17 -20.52 -17.38 2.60
CA GLU A 17 -21.52 -16.38 2.24
C GLU A 17 -21.42 -15.17 3.18
N MET A 18 -21.51 -13.96 2.62
CA MET A 18 -21.52 -12.72 3.40
C MET A 18 -22.72 -11.86 3.04
N ASN A 19 -23.34 -11.28 4.06
CA ASN A 19 -24.43 -10.33 3.88
C ASN A 19 -23.90 -8.94 3.50
N VAL A 20 -24.62 -8.26 2.62
CA VAL A 20 -24.37 -6.86 2.28
C VAL A 20 -25.57 -6.03 2.74
N HIS A 21 -25.32 -5.11 3.66
CA HIS A 21 -26.32 -4.19 4.17
C HIS A 21 -26.13 -2.81 3.56
N LEU A 22 -27.21 -2.20 3.05
CA LEU A 22 -27.20 -0.87 2.45
C LEU A 22 -27.93 0.13 3.36
N PRO A 23 -27.21 1.00 4.11
CA PRO A 23 -27.82 2.03 4.94
C PRO A 23 -28.66 3.01 4.10
N GLN A 24 -29.88 3.30 4.53
CA GLN A 24 -30.81 4.19 3.81
C GLN A 24 -30.80 5.63 4.37
N ASP A 25 -30.55 5.80 5.67
CA ASP A 25 -30.54 7.11 6.32
C ASP A 25 -29.17 7.79 6.26
N GLU A 26 -29.15 9.11 6.19
CA GLU A 26 -27.91 9.90 6.16
C GLU A 26 -27.06 9.73 7.41
N VAL A 27 -27.69 9.56 8.59
CA VAL A 27 -26.98 9.31 9.85
C VAL A 27 -26.26 7.97 9.80
N SER A 28 -26.95 6.90 9.39
CA SER A 28 -26.35 5.57 9.27
C SER A 28 -25.28 5.52 8.18
N ARG A 29 -25.43 6.26 7.08
CA ARG A 29 -24.37 6.44 6.08
C ARG A 29 -23.15 7.12 6.69
N ALA A 30 -23.35 8.20 7.44
CA ALA A 30 -22.26 8.91 8.10
C ALA A 30 -21.51 8.00 9.09
N GLU A 31 -22.22 7.19 9.89
CA GLU A 31 -21.63 6.21 10.79
C GLU A 31 -20.87 5.10 10.05
N ALA A 32 -21.41 4.61 8.93
CA ALA A 32 -20.74 3.60 8.11
C ALA A 32 -19.38 4.10 7.58
N PHE A 33 -19.30 5.33 7.10
CA PHE A 33 -18.04 5.96 6.68
C PHE A 33 -17.15 6.38 7.85
N SER A 34 -17.75 6.77 8.98
CA SER A 34 -17.01 7.38 10.09
C SER A 34 -16.49 6.38 11.10
N ILE A 35 -17.17 5.27 11.30
CA ILE A 35 -16.93 4.32 12.39
C ILE A 35 -16.69 2.91 11.84
N VAL A 36 -17.58 2.42 10.97
CA VAL A 36 -17.57 1.04 10.47
C VAL A 36 -16.54 0.83 9.35
N ASP A 37 -16.02 1.90 8.75
CA ASP A 37 -15.02 1.84 7.69
C ASP A 37 -13.84 0.92 8.09
N ALA A 38 -13.57 -0.07 7.24
CA ALA A 38 -12.51 -1.05 7.45
C ALA A 38 -11.14 -0.40 7.66
N ASN A 39 -10.89 0.80 7.12
CA ASN A 39 -9.63 1.52 7.32
C ASN A 39 -9.42 1.98 8.77
N LYS A 40 -10.52 2.15 9.53
CA LYS A 40 -10.50 2.50 10.96
C LYS A 40 -10.43 1.26 11.85
N GLN A 41 -10.69 0.08 11.30
CA GLN A 41 -10.66 -1.21 11.98
C GLN A 41 -9.35 -1.98 11.69
N TYR A 42 -8.20 -1.29 11.73
CA TYR A 42 -6.90 -1.91 11.42
C TYR A 42 -6.35 -2.76 12.58
N ILE A 43 -6.73 -2.43 13.82
CA ILE A 43 -6.19 -3.00 15.06
C ILE A 43 -7.27 -3.81 15.77
N VAL A 44 -6.91 -4.96 16.33
CA VAL A 44 -7.80 -5.75 17.21
C VAL A 44 -7.94 -5.04 18.55
N PRO A 45 -9.16 -4.72 19.00
CA PRO A 45 -9.35 -3.98 20.26
C PRO A 45 -8.90 -4.76 21.50
N THR A 46 -8.92 -6.10 21.44
CA THR A 46 -8.55 -6.97 22.56
C THR A 46 -7.04 -6.99 22.82
N SER A 47 -6.20 -7.09 21.78
CA SER A 47 -4.75 -7.27 21.92
C SER A 47 -3.93 -6.07 21.45
N GLY A 48 -4.50 -5.17 20.64
CA GLY A 48 -3.76 -4.07 20.02
C GLY A 48 -2.95 -4.48 18.79
N ASP A 49 -3.04 -5.74 18.36
CA ASP A 49 -2.31 -6.25 17.20
C ASP A 49 -2.99 -5.84 15.89
N PRO A 50 -2.22 -5.61 14.80
CA PRO A 50 -2.79 -5.36 13.48
C PRO A 50 -3.43 -6.64 12.91
N ILE A 51 -4.68 -6.53 12.44
CA ILE A 51 -5.42 -7.68 11.87
C ILE A 51 -5.40 -7.70 10.34
N ARG A 52 -5.27 -6.54 9.68
CA ARG A 52 -5.28 -6.45 8.21
C ARG A 52 -3.85 -6.52 7.66
N GLY A 53 -3.60 -7.42 6.72
CA GLY A 53 -2.29 -7.60 6.11
C GLY A 53 -2.36 -8.39 4.80
N LEU A 54 -1.32 -8.26 3.98
CA LEU A 54 -1.17 -9.12 2.80
C LEU A 54 -0.82 -10.54 3.26
N ILE A 55 -1.36 -11.56 2.59
CA ILE A 55 -1.15 -12.98 2.87
C ILE A 55 -0.75 -13.72 1.60
N GLN A 56 -0.04 -14.84 1.70
CA GLN A 56 0.35 -15.71 0.57
C GLN A 56 1.26 -15.02 -0.47
N ASP A 57 0.87 -14.96 -1.74
CA ASP A 57 1.73 -14.61 -2.88
C ASP A 57 2.35 -13.21 -2.84
N PRO A 58 1.66 -12.15 -2.39
CA PRO A 58 2.27 -10.84 -2.23
C PRO A 58 3.43 -10.83 -1.23
N ILE A 59 3.42 -11.69 -0.20
CA ILE A 59 4.55 -11.82 0.74
C ILE A 59 5.75 -12.44 0.02
N ILE A 60 5.53 -13.54 -0.71
CA ILE A 60 6.57 -14.24 -1.47
C ILE A 60 7.15 -13.28 -2.53
N SER A 61 6.29 -12.59 -3.26
CA SER A 61 6.68 -11.60 -4.26
C SER A 61 7.48 -10.46 -3.65
N ALA A 62 7.08 -9.95 -2.48
CA ALA A 62 7.84 -8.91 -1.78
C ALA A 62 9.25 -9.39 -1.40
N VAL A 63 9.39 -10.63 -0.93
CA VAL A 63 10.71 -11.22 -0.61
C VAL A 63 11.57 -11.35 -1.86
N LEU A 64 11.01 -11.88 -2.97
CA LEU A 64 11.73 -12.02 -4.24
C LEU A 64 12.15 -10.67 -4.82
N LEU A 65 11.27 -9.66 -4.78
CA LEU A 65 11.55 -8.31 -5.26
C LEU A 65 12.57 -7.56 -4.39
N THR A 66 12.62 -7.84 -3.09
CA THR A 66 13.55 -7.16 -2.15
C THR A 66 14.87 -7.91 -1.93
N LYS A 67 15.03 -9.11 -2.51
CA LYS A 67 16.28 -9.88 -2.48
C LYS A 67 17.41 -9.06 -3.10
N LYS A 68 18.62 -9.14 -2.52
CA LYS A 68 19.78 -8.33 -2.97
C LYS A 68 20.19 -8.60 -4.43
N GLU A 69 19.88 -9.79 -4.93
CA GLU A 69 20.25 -10.28 -6.26
C GLU A 69 19.21 -9.93 -7.33
N THR A 70 18.07 -9.36 -6.94
CA THR A 70 17.01 -8.99 -7.88
C THR A 70 17.28 -7.59 -8.42
N PHE A 71 17.66 -7.53 -9.69
CA PHE A 71 17.89 -6.30 -10.43
C PHE A 71 16.85 -6.18 -11.55
N LEU A 72 16.25 -5.00 -11.70
CA LEU A 72 15.31 -4.72 -12.78
C LEU A 72 15.92 -3.75 -13.78
N THR A 73 15.64 -3.97 -15.06
CA THR A 73 15.88 -2.97 -16.09
C THR A 73 14.96 -1.77 -15.90
N ARG A 74 15.33 -0.63 -16.50
CA ARG A 74 14.55 0.61 -16.41
C ARG A 74 13.11 0.43 -16.92
N ASP A 75 12.93 -0.34 -17.99
CA ASP A 75 11.62 -0.52 -18.61
C ASP A 75 10.72 -1.43 -17.77
N GLU A 76 11.26 -2.54 -17.25
CA GLU A 76 10.55 -3.41 -16.28
C GLU A 76 10.15 -2.62 -15.03
N TYR A 77 11.05 -1.80 -14.51
CA TYR A 77 10.78 -0.96 -13.35
C TYR A 77 9.65 0.05 -13.61
N ASN A 78 9.69 0.75 -14.75
CA ASN A 78 8.64 1.70 -15.12
C ASN A 78 7.29 1.01 -15.36
N GLN A 79 7.31 -0.19 -15.95
CA GLN A 79 6.11 -0.99 -16.17
C GLN A 79 5.48 -1.44 -14.85
N LEU A 80 6.29 -1.82 -13.87
CA LEU A 80 5.79 -2.15 -12.52
C LEU A 80 5.21 -0.91 -11.83
N LEU A 81 5.87 0.24 -11.90
CA LEU A 81 5.33 1.49 -11.34
C LEU A 81 3.99 1.87 -11.96
N TYR A 82 3.90 1.79 -13.29
CA TYR A 82 2.67 2.05 -14.02
C TYR A 82 1.56 1.07 -13.64
N SER A 83 1.87 -0.23 -13.55
CA SER A 83 0.93 -1.27 -13.12
C SER A 83 0.40 -1.05 -11.70
N CYS A 84 1.23 -0.53 -10.80
CA CYS A 84 0.81 -0.18 -9.45
C CYS A 84 0.05 1.15 -9.37
N CYS A 85 -0.26 1.79 -10.50
CA CYS A 85 -0.84 3.14 -10.58
C CYS A 85 -0.03 4.18 -9.78
N VAL A 86 1.26 3.92 -9.53
CA VAL A 86 2.18 4.90 -8.98
C VAL A 86 2.62 5.76 -10.14
N SER A 87 1.84 6.81 -10.44
CA SER A 87 2.24 7.79 -11.44
C SER A 87 3.57 8.38 -11.03
N SER A 88 4.62 8.18 -11.84
CA SER A 88 5.88 8.92 -11.77
C SER A 88 5.73 10.39 -12.16
N VAL A 89 4.50 10.87 -12.30
CA VAL A 89 4.15 12.24 -12.63
C VAL A 89 4.28 13.09 -11.37
N ALA A 90 5.47 13.64 -11.15
CA ALA A 90 5.53 14.99 -10.63
C ALA A 90 4.72 15.87 -11.61
N PRO A 91 3.62 16.52 -11.19
CA PRO A 91 2.96 17.49 -12.06
C PRO A 91 3.98 18.58 -12.37
N SER A 92 4.30 18.74 -13.64
CA SER A 92 5.19 19.77 -14.19
C SER A 92 4.70 21.21 -13.98
N SER A 93 3.68 21.43 -13.15
CA SER A 93 3.10 22.73 -12.85
C SER A 93 3.00 23.07 -11.35
N GLN A 94 3.52 22.25 -10.43
CA GLN A 94 3.80 22.67 -9.04
C GLN A 94 5.18 22.23 -8.58
N VAL A 95 6.18 22.88 -9.18
CA VAL A 95 7.47 23.08 -8.50
C VAL A 95 7.18 23.95 -7.28
N SER A 96 7.58 23.47 -6.10
CA SER A 96 7.61 24.12 -4.77
C SER A 96 6.45 23.84 -3.80
N LYS A 97 6.57 22.72 -3.04
CA LYS A 97 6.62 22.77 -1.56
C LYS A 97 6.99 21.47 -0.84
N PHE A 98 7.38 20.41 -1.54
CA PHE A 98 8.18 19.33 -0.95
C PHE A 98 9.38 19.06 -1.84
N GLY A 99 10.48 19.74 -1.53
CA GLY A 99 11.75 19.56 -2.19
C GLY A 99 12.32 18.19 -1.87
N CYS A 100 12.13 17.24 -2.76
CA CYS A 100 13.12 16.19 -2.95
C CYS A 100 13.07 15.75 -4.41
N SER A 101 13.90 16.40 -5.22
CA SER A 101 14.26 15.90 -6.55
C SER A 101 14.71 14.45 -6.41
N PHE A 102 13.92 13.54 -6.96
CA PHE A 102 14.19 12.10 -6.95
C PHE A 102 15.39 11.80 -7.86
N SER A 103 16.60 12.03 -7.35
CA SER A 103 17.83 11.65 -8.04
C SER A 103 18.06 10.16 -7.82
N LEU A 104 17.57 9.35 -8.76
CA LEU A 104 17.91 7.94 -8.87
C LEU A 104 19.44 7.77 -8.83
N PRO A 105 20.01 7.00 -7.88
CA PRO A 105 21.45 6.78 -7.85
C PRO A 105 21.88 6.08 -9.15
N LYS A 106 22.76 6.73 -9.89
CA LYS A 106 23.28 6.22 -11.16
C LYS A 106 24.34 5.13 -10.92
N SER A 107 24.13 4.00 -11.61
CA SER A 107 25.12 2.96 -12.01
C SER A 107 25.40 1.82 -11.01
N LEU A 108 25.70 0.59 -11.44
CA LEU A 108 26.44 0.17 -12.64
C LEU A 108 25.56 -0.43 -13.78
N ALA A 109 25.65 0.14 -14.98
CA ALA A 109 25.15 -0.39 -16.26
C ALA A 109 23.63 -0.43 -16.59
N GLY A 110 22.73 0.14 -15.77
CA GLY A 110 21.33 0.41 -16.20
C GLY A 110 20.23 -0.37 -15.49
N GLN A 111 20.58 -1.15 -14.46
CA GLN A 111 19.60 -1.83 -13.61
C GLN A 111 19.42 -1.11 -12.26
N GLN A 112 18.17 -1.02 -11.79
CA GLN A 112 17.81 -0.39 -10.51
C GLN A 112 17.52 -1.43 -9.43
N GLN A 113 17.97 -1.16 -8.21
CA GLN A 113 17.71 -2.01 -7.05
C GLN A 113 16.44 -1.54 -6.32
N ILE A 114 15.36 -2.33 -6.39
CA ILE A 114 14.02 -2.01 -5.87
C ILE A 114 14.04 -1.69 -4.37
N ARG A 115 14.88 -2.40 -3.60
CA ARG A 115 14.97 -2.27 -2.14
C ARG A 115 15.27 -0.84 -1.66
N ARG A 116 16.13 -0.09 -2.37
CA ARG A 116 16.46 1.29 -1.99
C ARG A 116 15.27 2.22 -2.19
N THR A 117 14.54 2.05 -3.29
CA THR A 117 13.35 2.86 -3.58
C THR A 117 12.22 2.57 -2.60
N LEU A 118 11.94 1.30 -2.29
CA LEU A 118 10.90 0.92 -1.33
C LEU A 118 11.19 1.43 0.08
N LEU A 119 12.44 1.34 0.56
CA LEU A 119 12.83 1.89 1.87
C LEU A 119 12.64 3.41 1.94
N LEU A 120 12.99 4.13 0.86
CA LEU A 120 12.79 5.57 0.77
C LEU A 120 11.30 5.94 0.76
N PHE A 121 10.47 5.22 0.01
CA PHE A 121 9.02 5.39 0.02
C PHE A 121 8.43 5.14 1.42
N TYR A 122 8.86 4.07 2.09
CA TYR A 122 8.37 3.72 3.42
C TYR A 122 8.75 4.79 4.46
N GLN A 123 10.02 5.26 4.44
CA GLN A 123 10.49 6.34 5.33
C GLN A 123 9.78 7.66 5.08
N GLN A 124 9.46 8.01 3.83
CA GLN A 124 8.73 9.23 3.51
C GLN A 124 7.26 9.16 3.97
N ARG A 125 6.62 7.99 3.85
CA ARG A 125 5.22 7.81 4.24
C ARG A 125 5.04 7.80 5.76
N THR A 126 5.97 7.23 6.52
CA THR A 126 5.94 7.28 7.99
C THR A 126 6.19 8.69 8.51
N ALA A 127 7.07 9.47 7.89
CA ALA A 127 7.32 10.86 8.23
C ALA A 127 6.09 11.77 7.98
N ALA A 128 5.33 11.52 6.91
CA ALA A 128 4.06 12.21 6.65
C ALA A 128 3.00 11.88 7.71
N TRP A 129 2.87 10.60 8.07
CA TRP A 129 1.88 10.13 9.04
C TRP A 129 2.15 10.62 10.47
N GLN A 130 3.42 10.82 10.86
CA GLN A 130 3.74 11.44 12.16
C GLN A 130 3.41 12.93 12.23
N LYS A 131 3.24 13.61 11.08
CA LYS A 131 2.93 15.03 11.01
C LYS A 131 1.42 15.33 11.02
N GLU A 132 0.60 14.30 10.82
CA GLU A 132 -0.87 14.37 10.86
C GLU A 132 -1.46 13.95 12.22
N ARG A 133 -0.61 13.73 13.24
CA ARG A 133 -0.98 13.67 14.66
C ARG A 133 -0.58 14.96 15.35
#